data_AF-A0A920ATY0-F1
#
_entry.id   AF-A0A920ATY0-F1
#
_cell.length_a   1.000
_cell.length_b   1.000
_cell.length_c   1.000
_cell.angle_alpha   90.00
_cell.angle_beta   90.00
_cell.angle_gamma   90.00
#
_symmetry.space_group_name_H-M   'P 1'
#
loop_
_entity.id
_entity.type
_entity.pdbx_description
1 polymer ?
#
loop_
_entity_poly.entity_id
_entity_poly.type
_entity_poly.pdbx_seq_one_letter_code
_entity_poly.pdbx_strand_id
1 'polypeptide(L)'
;MGYDGPVNIGFGPLSKILKFNLDIWNTTILISILFGIAFVIFLIKIDISEKDLFKFSLLLSPSFIFLFDAMNLDIAIFLTSIIYLYFLKNWNFTFLIIFSLFSMLKLYPIGFILGIFIYNFINKNLKDSIISAGFLLGNSIYIIYNYLFNDFSLTQKPFTPVRTYGLQSDVQAIKRFYGFEFFRFYHLILLIMIFYFVLFVLNRKTILKKNIKNNTDIKLFIITTPVVLVISLFANYSYKLVFIFIIATVIHKNINNIEKTILYFFFFTNPLIMIYGISGGVSIIEFSLFFANRICGYYLNFLVIKNFYYIINESINKNN
;
A
#
# COMPACT_ATOMS: atom_id res chain seq x y z
N MET A 1 -22.87 -9.54 -13.89
CA MET A 1 -21.87 -10.50 -13.40
C MET A 1 -20.81 -10.61 -14.48
N GLY A 2 -19.70 -9.89 -14.33
CA GLY A 2 -18.54 -10.02 -15.21
C GLY A 2 -17.40 -10.57 -14.36
N TYR A 3 -17.03 -11.81 -14.61
CA TYR A 3 -15.67 -12.26 -14.30
C TYR A 3 -14.75 -11.38 -15.16
N ASP A 4 -13.93 -10.52 -14.54
CA ASP A 4 -12.85 -9.80 -15.22
C ASP A 4 -11.67 -10.75 -15.55
N GLY A 5 -11.96 -11.98 -15.98
CA GLY A 5 -11.03 -12.85 -16.67
C GLY A 5 -11.53 -12.96 -18.11
N PRO A 6 -10.77 -12.62 -19.16
CA PRO A 6 -9.33 -12.36 -19.28
C PRO A 6 -9.14 -11.00 -19.97
N VAL A 7 -9.40 -9.89 -19.28
CA VAL A 7 -9.03 -8.60 -19.86
C VAL A 7 -7.51 -8.52 -19.79
N ASN A 8 -6.86 -8.07 -20.87
CA ASN A 8 -5.45 -7.69 -20.89
C ASN A 8 -5.21 -6.59 -19.84
N ILE A 9 -5.16 -6.98 -18.57
CA ILE A 9 -4.83 -6.09 -17.48
C ILE A 9 -3.31 -5.94 -17.59
N GLY A 10 -2.82 -5.00 -18.39
CA GLY A 10 -1.43 -4.51 -18.44
C GLY A 10 -0.76 -4.49 -17.07
N PHE A 11 -0.10 -5.62 -16.77
CA PHE A 11 0.63 -5.90 -15.56
C PHE A 11 2.11 -5.63 -15.86
N GLY A 12 2.46 -4.34 -15.96
CA GLY A 12 3.83 -3.91 -16.27
C GLY A 12 4.43 -4.49 -17.57
N PRO A 13 5.62 -4.04 -17.98
CA PRO A 13 6.21 -4.46 -19.25
C PRO A 13 6.38 -5.98 -19.41
N LEU A 14 6.67 -6.70 -18.32
CA LEU A 14 7.02 -8.11 -18.36
C LEU A 14 5.80 -9.02 -18.56
N SER A 15 4.59 -8.61 -18.18
CA SER A 15 3.40 -9.46 -18.37
C SER A 15 3.05 -9.71 -19.83
N LYS A 16 3.44 -8.83 -20.75
CA LYS A 16 3.20 -9.03 -22.19
C LYS A 16 4.16 -10.04 -22.81
N ILE A 17 5.33 -10.25 -22.17
CA ILE A 17 6.39 -11.13 -22.66
C ILE A 17 6.21 -12.54 -22.09
N LEU A 18 5.85 -12.65 -20.80
CA LEU A 18 5.65 -13.93 -20.14
C LEU A 18 4.33 -14.57 -20.58
N LYS A 19 4.42 -15.61 -21.42
CA LYS A 19 3.32 -16.53 -21.71
C LYS A 19 3.57 -17.84 -20.96
N PHE A 20 2.82 -18.06 -19.88
CA PHE A 20 2.84 -19.34 -19.19
C PHE A 20 1.82 -20.28 -19.82
N ASN A 21 2.29 -21.42 -20.33
CA ASN A 21 1.41 -22.50 -20.80
C ASN A 21 1.11 -23.48 -19.65
N LEU A 22 0.62 -22.94 -18.53
CA LEU A 22 0.22 -23.72 -17.37
C LEU A 22 -1.29 -23.71 -17.27
N ASP A 23 -1.86 -24.84 -16.82
CA ASP A 23 -3.29 -24.89 -16.52
C ASP A 23 -3.61 -23.91 -15.38
N ILE A 24 -4.47 -22.94 -15.67
CA ILE A 24 -4.77 -21.83 -14.76
C ILE A 24 -5.42 -22.37 -13.48
N TRP A 25 -6.28 -23.38 -13.57
CA TRP A 25 -6.99 -23.95 -12.44
C TRP A 25 -6.04 -24.66 -11.49
N ASN A 26 -5.23 -25.57 -12.01
CA ASN A 26 -4.24 -26.32 -11.24
C ASN A 26 -3.18 -25.40 -10.62
N THR A 27 -2.72 -24.40 -11.38
CA THR A 27 -1.74 -23.42 -10.87
C THR A 27 -2.33 -22.58 -9.75
N THR A 28 -3.57 -22.11 -9.90
CA THR A 28 -4.26 -21.33 -8.87
C THR A 28 -4.47 -22.17 -7.61
N ILE A 29 -4.95 -23.41 -7.73
CA ILE A 29 -5.15 -24.32 -6.59
C ILE A 29 -3.82 -24.57 -5.86
N LEU A 30 -2.74 -24.88 -6.60
CA LEU A 30 -1.43 -25.12 -6.01
C LEU A 30 -0.92 -23.90 -5.24
N ILE A 31 -1.00 -22.71 -5.84
CA ILE A 31 -0.61 -21.45 -5.18
C ILE A 31 -1.49 -21.20 -3.94
N SER A 32 -2.79 -21.48 -4.01
CA SER A 32 -3.72 -21.34 -2.89
C SER A 32 -3.33 -22.21 -1.71
N ILE A 33 -2.99 -23.49 -1.97
CA ILE A 33 -2.60 -24.45 -0.93
C ILE A 33 -1.27 -24.02 -0.30
N LEU A 34 -0.26 -23.71 -1.12
CA LEU A 34 1.05 -23.26 -0.62
C LEU A 34 0.92 -22.00 0.23
N PHE A 35 0.08 -21.07 -0.24
CA PHE A 35 -0.19 -19.85 0.50
C PHE A 35 -0.95 -20.11 1.80
N GLY A 36 -2.01 -20.92 1.75
CA GLY A 36 -2.80 -21.29 2.92
C GLY A 36 -1.95 -21.96 3.99
N ILE A 37 -1.04 -22.86 3.60
CA ILE A 37 -0.08 -23.50 4.52
C ILE A 37 0.86 -22.44 5.13
N ALA A 38 1.46 -21.57 4.32
CA ALA A 38 2.34 -20.52 4.83
C ALA A 38 1.61 -19.57 5.79
N PHE A 39 0.34 -19.27 5.49
CA PHE A 39 -0.50 -18.42 6.33
C PHE A 39 -0.90 -19.08 7.64
N VAL A 40 -1.27 -20.36 7.63
CA VAL A 40 -1.56 -21.14 8.84
C VAL A 40 -0.32 -21.24 9.73
N ILE A 41 0.86 -21.52 9.15
CA ILE A 41 2.13 -21.53 9.89
C ILE A 41 2.40 -20.16 10.52
N PHE A 42 2.11 -19.07 9.81
CA PHE A 42 2.23 -17.71 10.34
C PHE A 42 1.28 -17.49 11.52
N LEU A 43 0.01 -17.87 11.39
CA LEU A 43 -1.00 -17.72 12.46
C LEU A 43 -0.65 -18.52 13.72
N ILE A 44 -0.17 -19.76 13.58
CA ILE A 44 0.21 -20.61 14.72
C ILE A 44 1.36 -20.01 15.54
N LYS A 45 2.20 -19.16 14.92
CA LYS A 45 3.32 -18.47 15.59
C LYS A 45 2.94 -17.15 16.26
N ILE A 46 1.68 -16.72 16.18
CA ILE A 46 1.23 -15.48 16.81
C ILE A 46 0.84 -15.77 18.26
N ASP A 47 1.65 -15.30 19.22
CA ASP A 47 1.25 -15.25 20.63
C ASP A 47 0.09 -14.26 20.82
N ILE A 48 -0.90 -14.58 21.65
CA ILE A 48 -2.05 -13.70 21.91
C ILE A 48 -1.65 -12.63 22.94
N SER A 49 -0.91 -11.62 22.49
CA SER A 49 -0.64 -10.39 23.24
C SER A 49 -1.44 -9.21 22.67
N GLU A 50 -1.60 -8.10 23.40
CA GLU A 50 -2.32 -6.91 22.90
C GLU A 50 -1.75 -6.36 21.58
N LYS A 51 -0.42 -6.46 21.39
CA LYS A 51 0.27 -6.10 20.14
C LYS A 51 -0.08 -7.04 19.00
N ASP A 52 -0.35 -8.29 19.31
CA ASP A 52 -0.65 -9.34 18.36
C ASP A 52 -2.14 -9.40 18.03
N LEU A 53 -3.02 -8.95 18.95
CA LEU A 53 -4.44 -8.69 18.67
C LEU A 53 -4.63 -7.67 17.55
N PHE A 54 -3.86 -6.58 17.55
CA PHE A 54 -3.93 -5.60 16.45
C PHE A 54 -3.52 -6.21 15.11
N LYS A 55 -2.39 -6.93 15.06
CA LYS A 55 -1.95 -7.61 13.84
C LYS A 55 -2.98 -8.63 13.37
N PHE A 56 -3.55 -9.41 14.30
CA PHE A 56 -4.59 -10.38 14.00
C PHE A 56 -5.84 -9.72 13.44
N SER A 57 -6.28 -8.58 14.02
CA SER A 57 -7.42 -7.83 13.50
C SER A 57 -7.23 -7.36 12.06
N LEU A 58 -5.99 -7.02 11.65
CA LEU A 58 -5.67 -6.66 10.28
C LEU A 58 -5.80 -7.84 9.33
N LEU A 59 -5.50 -9.07 9.78
CA LEU A 59 -5.68 -10.29 8.98
C LEU A 59 -7.17 -10.62 8.77
N LEU A 60 -8.03 -10.22 9.71
CA LEU A 60 -9.48 -10.35 9.59
C LEU A 60 -10.15 -9.18 8.84
N SER A 61 -9.37 -8.17 8.45
CA SER A 61 -9.93 -7.01 7.77
C SER A 61 -10.47 -7.39 6.37
N PRO A 62 -11.52 -6.70 5.89
CA PRO A 62 -12.08 -6.93 4.56
C PRO A 62 -11.05 -6.88 3.43
N SER A 63 -10.05 -5.99 3.52
CA SER A 63 -9.01 -5.87 2.50
C SER A 63 -8.08 -7.07 2.44
N PHE A 64 -7.80 -7.70 3.58
CA PHE A 64 -7.00 -8.92 3.62
C PHE A 64 -7.79 -10.10 3.03
N ILE A 65 -9.05 -10.27 3.44
CA ILE A 65 -9.91 -11.32 2.89
C ILE A 65 -10.07 -11.14 1.38
N PHE A 66 -10.34 -9.92 0.92
CA PHE A 66 -10.45 -9.62 -0.51
C PHE A 66 -9.16 -9.94 -1.29
N LEU A 67 -7.99 -9.76 -0.67
CA LEU A 67 -6.73 -10.16 -1.29
C LEU A 67 -6.67 -11.67 -1.56
N PHE A 68 -7.11 -12.49 -0.60
CA PHE A 68 -7.14 -13.94 -0.70
C PHE A 68 -8.15 -14.40 -1.73
N ASP A 69 -9.37 -13.85 -1.68
CA ASP A 69 -10.44 -14.18 -2.62
C ASP A 69 -10.04 -13.84 -4.07
N ALA A 70 -9.28 -12.75 -4.26
CA ALA A 70 -8.83 -12.33 -5.57
C ALA A 70 -7.64 -13.16 -6.11
N MET A 71 -7.00 -14.00 -5.29
CA MET A 71 -5.83 -14.83 -5.63
C MET A 71 -4.74 -14.08 -6.41
N ASN A 72 -4.53 -12.81 -6.08
CA ASN A 72 -3.74 -11.90 -6.91
C ASN A 72 -2.24 -12.02 -6.60
N LEU A 73 -1.36 -11.73 -7.58
CA LEU A 73 0.09 -11.64 -7.38
C LEU A 73 0.50 -10.70 -6.23
N ASP A 74 -0.36 -9.75 -5.85
CA ASP A 74 -0.15 -8.86 -4.71
C ASP A 74 0.05 -9.64 -3.40
N ILE A 75 -0.51 -10.85 -3.28
CA ILE A 75 -0.28 -11.81 -2.20
C ILE A 75 1.20 -12.17 -2.08
N ALA A 76 1.82 -12.57 -3.20
CA ALA A 76 3.22 -12.96 -3.24
C ALA A 76 4.12 -11.76 -2.92
N ILE A 77 3.80 -10.58 -3.48
CA ILE A 77 4.53 -9.34 -3.21
C ILE A 77 4.45 -8.99 -1.72
N PHE A 78 3.29 -9.15 -1.09
CA PHE A 78 3.09 -8.93 0.34
C PHE A 78 3.94 -9.87 1.19
N LEU A 79 3.93 -11.19 0.92
CA LEU A 79 4.78 -12.13 1.65
C LEU A 79 6.26 -11.85 1.46
N THR A 80 6.73 -11.63 0.23
CA THR A 80 8.12 -11.28 -0.05
C THR A 80 8.53 -10.04 0.74
N SER A 81 7.65 -9.04 0.83
CA SER A 81 7.91 -7.84 1.65
C SER A 81 8.02 -8.15 3.15
N ILE A 82 7.14 -8.99 3.71
CA ILE A 82 7.24 -9.41 5.11
C ILE A 82 8.54 -10.17 5.36
N ILE A 83 8.89 -11.13 4.49
CA ILE A 83 10.10 -11.94 4.64
C ILE A 83 11.34 -11.04 4.62
N TYR A 84 11.41 -10.09 3.69
CA TYR A 84 12.52 -9.14 3.61
C TYR A 84 12.64 -8.27 4.87
N LEU A 85 11.52 -7.74 5.34
CA LEU A 85 11.49 -6.78 6.45
C LEU A 85 11.81 -7.43 7.80
N TYR A 86 11.33 -8.66 8.03
CA TYR A 86 11.41 -9.32 9.33
C TYR A 86 12.54 -10.36 9.45
N PHE A 87 12.88 -11.09 8.38
CA PHE A 87 13.73 -12.30 8.50
C PHE A 87 15.10 -12.18 7.83
N LEU A 88 15.21 -11.55 6.65
CA LEU A 88 16.42 -11.64 5.82
C LEU A 88 17.16 -10.32 5.63
N LYS A 89 17.85 -9.86 6.68
CA LYS A 89 18.59 -8.57 6.68
C LYS A 89 19.77 -8.50 5.69
N ASN A 90 20.39 -9.64 5.35
CA ASN A 90 21.64 -9.66 4.56
C ASN A 90 21.42 -9.94 3.07
N TRP A 91 20.18 -10.21 2.64
CA TRP A 91 19.87 -10.66 1.28
C TRP A 91 19.37 -9.51 0.39
N ASN A 92 19.84 -8.29 0.66
CA ASN A 92 19.38 -7.07 -0.02
C ASN A 92 19.41 -7.20 -1.55
N PHE A 93 20.50 -7.74 -2.11
CA PHE A 93 20.63 -7.91 -3.56
C PHE A 93 19.57 -8.85 -4.15
N THR A 94 19.34 -10.00 -3.52
CA THR A 94 18.30 -10.96 -3.95
C THR A 94 16.91 -10.32 -3.94
N PHE A 95 16.57 -9.57 -2.88
CA PHE A 95 15.28 -8.88 -2.79
C PHE A 95 15.17 -7.68 -3.73
N LEU A 96 16.27 -7.06 -4.15
CA LEU A 96 16.25 -6.07 -5.23
C LEU A 96 15.92 -6.71 -6.58
N ILE A 97 16.44 -7.91 -6.88
CA ILE A 97 16.07 -8.68 -8.09
C ILE A 97 14.59 -9.08 -8.03
N ILE A 98 14.22 -9.82 -6.99
CA ILE A 98 12.97 -9.68 -6.23
C ILE A 98 11.93 -8.66 -6.74
N PHE A 99 12.01 -7.49 -6.11
CA PHE A 99 11.15 -6.35 -6.34
C PHE A 99 11.30 -5.76 -7.73
N SER A 100 12.45 -5.91 -8.40
CA SER A 100 12.62 -5.49 -9.79
C SER A 100 11.71 -6.30 -10.71
N LEU A 101 11.72 -7.63 -10.62
CA LEU A 101 10.81 -8.50 -11.36
C LEU A 101 9.35 -8.16 -11.05
N PHE A 102 9.01 -7.99 -9.77
CA PHE A 102 7.65 -7.57 -9.41
C PHE A 102 7.30 -6.19 -9.92
N SER A 103 8.24 -5.23 -9.95
CA SER A 103 8.01 -3.88 -10.49
C SER A 103 7.71 -3.89 -11.99
N MET A 104 8.23 -4.90 -12.68
CA MET A 104 7.98 -5.16 -14.10
C MET A 104 6.67 -5.90 -14.36
N LEU A 105 6.11 -6.56 -13.35
CA LEU A 105 4.77 -7.16 -13.38
C LEU A 105 3.69 -6.21 -12.85
N LYS A 106 4.02 -5.30 -11.94
CA LYS A 106 3.14 -4.27 -11.40
C LYS A 106 3.99 -3.10 -10.99
N LEU A 107 3.58 -1.86 -11.21
CA LEU A 107 4.49 -0.73 -11.00
C LEU A 107 4.84 -0.45 -9.53
N TYR A 108 3.88 -0.61 -8.60
CA TYR A 108 4.04 -0.15 -7.21
C TYR A 108 5.19 -0.77 -6.36
N PRO A 109 5.66 -2.02 -6.59
CA PRO A 109 6.83 -2.58 -5.93
C PRO A 109 8.12 -1.77 -6.17
N ILE A 110 8.18 -0.90 -7.18
CA ILE A 110 9.27 0.07 -7.31
C ILE A 110 9.42 0.96 -6.08
N GLY A 111 8.31 1.20 -5.35
CA GLY A 111 8.33 1.90 -4.08
C GLY A 111 9.17 1.18 -3.01
N PHE A 112 9.24 -0.16 -3.02
CA PHE A 112 10.10 -0.90 -2.08
C PHE A 112 11.58 -0.67 -2.42
N ILE A 113 11.93 -0.66 -3.71
CA ILE A 113 13.30 -0.36 -4.17
C ILE A 113 13.67 1.06 -3.74
N LEU A 114 12.78 2.03 -3.95
CA LEU A 114 12.97 3.42 -3.50
C LEU A 114 13.13 3.49 -1.97
N GLY A 115 12.31 2.77 -1.21
CA GLY A 115 12.40 2.74 0.25
C GLY A 115 13.71 2.13 0.76
N ILE A 116 14.20 1.06 0.12
CA ILE A 116 15.51 0.46 0.40
C ILE A 116 16.63 1.46 0.11
N PHE A 117 16.56 2.15 -1.03
CA PHE A 117 17.51 3.20 -1.38
C PHE A 117 17.55 4.31 -0.32
N ILE A 118 16.39 4.89 0.04
CA ILE A 118 16.29 5.95 1.06
C ILE A 118 16.87 5.46 2.39
N TYR A 119 16.54 4.24 2.83
CA TYR A 119 17.05 3.69 4.08
C TYR A 119 18.58 3.52 4.06
N ASN A 120 19.15 2.99 2.99
CA ASN A 120 20.59 2.80 2.88
C ASN A 120 21.33 4.14 2.79
N PHE A 121 20.75 5.11 2.08
CA PHE A 121 21.30 6.45 1.93
C PHE A 121 21.39 7.18 3.27
N ILE A 122 20.30 7.16 4.06
CA ILE A 122 20.25 7.75 5.41
C ILE A 122 21.28 7.11 6.34
N ASN A 123 21.49 5.80 6.22
CA ASN A 123 22.46 5.06 7.03
C ASN A 123 23.90 5.12 6.48
N LYS A 124 24.17 5.94 5.45
CA LYS A 124 25.49 6.10 4.81
C LYS A 124 26.12 4.79 4.30
N ASN A 125 25.31 3.77 4.00
CA ASN A 125 25.80 2.55 3.37
C ASN A 125 25.92 2.77 1.86
N LEU A 126 27.03 3.39 1.43
CA LEU A 126 27.26 3.83 0.05
C LEU A 126 27.12 2.69 -0.95
N LYS A 127 27.72 1.52 -0.66
CA LYS A 127 27.67 0.36 -1.56
C LYS A 127 26.23 -0.07 -1.83
N ASP A 128 25.44 -0.31 -0.78
CA ASP A 128 24.06 -0.75 -0.95
C ASP A 128 23.15 0.37 -1.50
N SER A 129 23.48 1.64 -1.24
CA SER A 129 22.79 2.80 -1.82
C SER A 129 23.00 2.89 -3.33
N ILE A 130 24.24 2.71 -3.80
CA ILE A 130 24.56 2.70 -5.24
C ILE A 130 23.88 1.53 -5.94
N ILE A 131 23.93 0.33 -5.35
CA ILE A 131 23.27 -0.85 -5.90
C ILE A 131 21.76 -0.62 -6.02
N SER A 132 21.10 -0.20 -4.93
CA SER A 132 19.65 0.06 -4.94
C SER A 132 19.26 1.22 -5.88
N ALA A 133 20.08 2.26 -6.01
CA ALA A 133 19.90 3.32 -6.99
C ALA A 133 20.00 2.79 -8.43
N GLY A 134 20.96 1.91 -8.71
CA GLY A 134 21.09 1.25 -10.01
C GLY A 134 19.84 0.45 -10.40
N PHE A 135 19.30 -0.35 -9.47
CA PHE A 135 18.02 -1.03 -9.67
C PHE A 135 16.88 -0.02 -9.88
N LEU A 136 16.77 1.01 -9.04
CA LEU A 136 15.71 2.01 -9.16
C LEU A 136 15.71 2.70 -10.53
N LEU A 137 16.88 3.17 -10.97
CA LEU A 137 17.06 3.85 -12.26
C LEU A 137 16.81 2.90 -13.42
N GLY A 138 17.39 1.69 -13.40
CA GLY A 138 17.20 0.69 -14.46
C GLY A 138 15.72 0.33 -14.64
N ASN A 139 15.01 0.08 -13.53
CA ASN A 139 13.58 -0.22 -13.58
C ASN A 139 12.77 0.99 -14.07
N SER A 140 13.07 2.20 -13.57
CA SER A 140 12.36 3.42 -13.98
C SER A 140 12.53 3.73 -15.46
N ILE A 141 13.77 3.67 -15.97
CA ILE A 141 14.07 3.91 -17.39
C ILE A 141 13.32 2.91 -18.26
N TYR A 142 13.35 1.63 -17.92
CA TYR A 142 12.68 0.61 -18.72
C TYR A 142 11.15 0.72 -18.68
N ILE A 143 10.56 1.06 -17.52
CA ILE A 143 9.12 1.33 -17.40
C ILE A 143 8.74 2.54 -18.26
N ILE A 144 9.49 3.64 -18.19
CA ILE A 144 9.24 4.86 -18.97
C ILE A 144 9.40 4.59 -20.46
N TYR A 145 10.44 3.85 -20.86
CA TYR A 145 10.66 3.45 -22.25
C TYR A 145 9.46 2.67 -22.80
N ASN A 146 9.00 1.65 -22.08
CA ASN A 146 7.83 0.88 -22.51
C ASN A 146 6.56 1.74 -22.57
N TYR A 147 6.40 2.69 -21.65
CA TYR A 147 5.29 3.61 -21.65
C TYR A 147 5.28 4.52 -22.89
N LEU A 148 6.43 5.08 -23.27
CA LEU A 148 6.52 6.03 -24.38
C LEU A 148 6.54 5.35 -25.76
N PHE A 149 7.15 4.17 -25.89
CA PHE A 149 7.48 3.58 -27.19
C PHE A 149 6.72 2.29 -27.52
N ASN A 150 6.19 1.57 -26.52
CA ASN A 150 5.54 0.27 -26.74
C ASN A 150 4.02 0.29 -26.50
N ASP A 151 3.40 1.47 -26.63
CA ASP A 151 1.98 1.72 -26.32
C ASP A 151 1.53 0.96 -25.08
N PHE A 152 2.30 1.12 -24.00
CA PHE A 152 1.90 0.61 -22.70
C PHE A 152 0.78 1.48 -22.14
N SER A 153 -0.42 1.35 -22.73
CA SER A 153 -1.63 1.89 -22.16
C SER A 153 -1.84 1.23 -20.81
N LEU A 154 -1.62 2.02 -19.75
CA LEU A 154 -2.03 1.66 -18.41
C LEU A 154 -3.53 1.36 -18.50
N THR A 155 -3.88 0.15 -18.12
CA THR A 155 -5.21 -0.43 -18.18
C THR A 155 -6.31 0.47 -17.68
N GLN A 156 -7.55 0.08 -18.00
CA GLN A 156 -8.73 0.65 -17.38
C GLN A 156 -8.55 0.64 -15.86
N LYS A 157 -8.45 1.84 -15.30
CA LYS A 157 -8.20 2.07 -13.88
C LYS A 157 -9.40 1.57 -13.09
N PRO A 158 -9.22 0.84 -11.99
CA PRO A 158 -10.35 0.46 -11.16
C PRO A 158 -10.87 1.69 -10.40
N PHE A 159 -12.15 2.03 -10.57
CA PHE A 159 -12.78 3.21 -9.94
C PHE A 159 -14.13 2.92 -9.26
N THR A 160 -14.40 1.66 -8.90
CA THR A 160 -15.66 1.29 -8.25
C THR A 160 -15.67 1.72 -6.78
N PRO A 161 -16.59 2.60 -6.33
CA PRO A 161 -16.58 3.22 -4.99
C PRO A 161 -16.41 2.21 -3.85
N VAL A 162 -16.99 1.02 -4.02
CA VAL A 162 -17.04 -0.04 -3.02
C VAL A 162 -15.85 -0.99 -3.01
N ARG A 163 -15.03 -1.03 -4.07
CA ARG A 163 -13.93 -2.03 -4.23
C ARG A 163 -12.54 -1.42 -4.34
N THR A 164 -12.44 -0.10 -4.43
CA THR A 164 -11.21 0.57 -4.81
C THR A 164 -10.74 1.56 -3.77
N TYR A 165 -9.47 1.94 -3.86
CA TYR A 165 -8.84 2.91 -3.00
C TYR A 165 -7.74 3.68 -3.74
N GLY A 166 -7.53 4.91 -3.28
CA GLY A 166 -6.51 5.82 -3.76
C GLY A 166 -7.11 7.05 -4.42
N LEU A 167 -6.38 8.16 -4.37
CA LEU A 167 -6.84 9.48 -4.77
C LEU A 167 -7.41 9.49 -6.20
N GLN A 168 -6.70 8.87 -7.14
CA GLN A 168 -7.18 8.78 -8.52
C GLN A 168 -8.45 7.93 -8.66
N SER A 169 -8.60 6.88 -7.84
CA SER A 169 -9.81 6.06 -7.84
C SER A 169 -10.99 6.84 -7.31
N ASP A 170 -10.79 7.55 -6.19
CA ASP A 170 -11.83 8.34 -5.52
C ASP A 170 -12.35 9.46 -6.43
N VAL A 171 -11.44 10.18 -7.10
CA VAL A 171 -11.79 11.22 -8.09
C VAL A 171 -12.68 10.65 -9.21
N GLN A 172 -12.34 9.46 -9.72
CA GLN A 172 -13.11 8.82 -10.79
C GLN A 172 -14.44 8.25 -10.29
N ALA A 173 -14.45 7.68 -9.08
CA ALA A 173 -15.63 7.14 -8.42
C ALA A 173 -16.66 8.26 -8.19
N ILE A 174 -16.24 9.39 -7.63
CA ILE A 174 -17.12 10.53 -7.37
C ILE A 174 -17.67 11.11 -8.65
N LYS A 175 -16.81 11.32 -9.66
CA LYS A 175 -17.23 11.87 -10.95
C LYS A 175 -18.27 10.98 -11.65
N ARG A 176 -18.14 9.65 -11.57
CA ARG A 176 -19.00 8.71 -12.30
C ARG A 176 -20.25 8.29 -11.55
N PHE A 177 -20.19 8.14 -10.23
CA PHE A 177 -21.28 7.55 -9.45
C PHE A 177 -22.06 8.56 -8.60
N TYR A 178 -21.42 9.62 -8.10
CA TYR A 178 -22.07 10.55 -7.17
C TYR A 178 -22.41 11.91 -7.82
N GLY A 179 -21.64 12.35 -8.81
CA GLY A 179 -21.91 13.58 -9.58
C GLY A 179 -21.06 14.78 -9.18
N PHE A 180 -21.27 15.91 -9.87
CA PHE A 180 -20.36 17.07 -9.81
C PHE A 180 -20.45 17.88 -8.51
N GLU A 181 -21.61 17.89 -7.84
CA GLU A 181 -21.79 18.58 -6.57
C GLU A 181 -20.95 17.94 -5.46
N PHE A 182 -21.02 16.61 -5.33
CA PHE A 182 -20.18 15.84 -4.42
C PHE A 182 -18.69 15.93 -4.77
N PHE A 183 -18.36 16.06 -6.06
CA PHE A 183 -16.97 16.30 -6.50
C PHE A 183 -16.42 17.61 -5.94
N ARG A 184 -17.19 18.71 -6.01
CA ARG A 184 -16.79 20.02 -5.45
C ARG A 184 -16.63 19.95 -3.93
N PHE A 185 -17.59 19.32 -3.24
CA PHE A 185 -17.54 19.14 -1.79
C PHE A 185 -16.31 18.34 -1.34
N TYR A 186 -16.02 17.24 -2.03
CA TYR A 186 -14.84 16.43 -1.78
C TYR A 186 -13.53 17.22 -1.98
N HIS A 187 -13.42 18.03 -3.03
CA HIS A 187 -12.24 18.87 -3.27
C HIS A 187 -12.05 19.93 -2.19
N LEU A 188 -13.13 20.55 -1.72
CA LEU A 188 -13.08 21.51 -0.62
C LEU A 188 -12.50 20.86 0.64
N ILE A 189 -12.96 19.66 0.99
CA ILE A 189 -12.47 18.97 2.19
C ILE A 189 -11.04 18.50 2.03
N LEU A 190 -10.66 18.00 0.84
CA LEU A 190 -9.27 17.65 0.56
C LEU A 190 -8.35 18.88 0.67
N LEU A 191 -8.80 20.05 0.22
CA LEU A 191 -8.09 21.32 0.37
C LEU A 191 -7.96 21.72 1.85
N ILE A 192 -9.04 21.60 2.65
CA ILE A 192 -8.99 21.84 4.11
C ILE A 192 -8.00 20.89 4.79
N MET A 193 -7.99 19.60 4.42
CA MET A 193 -7.04 18.63 4.95
C MET A 193 -5.59 18.95 4.57
N ILE A 194 -5.34 19.40 3.33
CA ILE A 194 -4.01 19.85 2.90
C ILE A 194 -3.59 21.11 3.67
N PHE A 195 -4.49 22.07 3.85
CA PHE A 195 -4.20 23.28 4.61
C PHE A 195 -3.87 22.95 6.07
N TYR A 196 -4.68 22.09 6.69
CA TYR A 196 -4.40 21.57 8.03
C TYR A 196 -3.07 20.81 8.05
N PHE A 197 -2.73 20.06 6.99
CA PHE A 197 -1.44 19.37 6.88
C PHE A 197 -0.28 20.35 6.94
N VAL A 198 -0.33 21.41 6.13
CA VAL A 198 0.72 22.42 6.07
C VAL A 198 0.90 23.08 7.44
N LEU A 199 -0.19 23.49 8.09
CA LEU A 199 -0.14 24.08 9.43
C LEU A 199 0.50 23.15 10.46
N PHE A 200 0.18 21.86 10.42
CA PHE A 200 0.71 20.88 11.37
C PHE A 200 2.17 20.51 11.12
N VAL A 201 2.61 20.46 9.86
CA VAL A 201 4.03 20.26 9.51
C VAL A 201 4.87 21.45 9.93
N LEU A 202 4.36 22.67 9.76
CA LEU A 202 5.02 23.89 10.23
C LEU A 202 5.08 23.95 11.76
N ASN A 203 4.07 23.43 12.46
CA ASN A 203 4.08 23.34 13.91
C ASN A 203 4.92 22.15 14.41
N ARG A 204 6.24 22.36 14.48
CA ARG A 204 7.23 21.39 14.97
C ARG A 204 7.00 20.90 16.41
N LYS A 205 6.04 21.43 17.20
CA LYS A 205 5.92 21.12 18.64
C LYS A 205 5.00 19.93 18.95
N THR A 206 4.07 19.57 18.08
CA THR A 206 3.10 18.46 18.26
C THR A 206 3.64 17.15 17.68
N ILE A 207 4.89 16.85 18.04
CA ILE A 207 5.63 15.67 17.60
C ILE A 207 5.01 14.46 18.28
N LEU A 208 4.85 13.37 17.50
CA LEU A 208 4.86 12.01 18.04
C LEU A 208 6.26 11.75 18.62
N LYS A 209 6.59 12.44 19.73
CA LYS A 209 7.90 12.43 20.38
C LYS A 209 8.10 11.14 21.20
N LYS A 210 7.21 10.17 21.04
CA LYS A 210 7.23 8.91 21.77
C LYS A 210 7.35 7.76 20.78
N ASN A 211 8.54 7.16 20.81
CA ASN A 211 8.75 5.71 20.77
C ASN A 211 8.91 4.98 19.42
N ILE A 212 9.34 5.62 18.32
CA ILE A 212 10.11 4.85 17.31
C ILE A 212 11.57 4.71 17.79
N LYS A 213 11.77 4.05 18.94
CA LYS A 213 13.10 3.82 19.52
C LYS A 213 13.82 2.63 18.86
N ASN A 214 13.08 1.75 18.18
CA ASN A 214 13.66 0.52 17.64
C ASN A 214 14.09 0.70 16.18
N ASN A 215 15.36 0.42 15.89
CA ASN A 215 15.92 0.44 14.54
C ASN A 215 15.14 -0.44 13.55
N THR A 216 14.49 -1.53 14.02
CA THR A 216 13.66 -2.36 13.14
C THR A 216 12.39 -1.64 12.68
N ASP A 217 11.74 -0.89 13.58
CA ASP A 217 10.52 -0.15 13.27
C ASP A 217 10.84 1.02 12.33
N ILE A 218 11.98 1.71 12.53
CA ILE A 218 12.47 2.76 11.61
C ILE A 218 12.71 2.17 10.22
N LYS A 219 13.44 1.06 10.12
CA LYS A 219 13.71 0.38 8.85
C LYS A 219 12.41 0.03 8.13
N LEU A 220 11.50 -0.62 8.83
CA LEU A 220 10.23 -1.05 8.27
C LEU A 220 9.42 0.15 7.79
N PHE A 221 9.32 1.21 8.59
CA PHE A 221 8.60 2.42 8.24
C PHE A 221 9.18 3.12 7.00
N ILE A 222 10.50 3.33 6.95
CA ILE A 222 11.16 4.00 5.81
C ILE A 222 11.00 3.20 4.53
N ILE A 223 11.22 1.87 4.57
CA ILE A 223 11.19 1.03 3.37
C ILE A 223 9.78 0.91 2.79
N THR A 224 8.75 0.89 3.64
CA THR A 224 7.36 0.70 3.21
C THR A 224 6.65 2.00 2.85
N THR A 225 7.09 3.14 3.37
CA THR A 225 6.46 4.45 3.13
C THR A 225 6.27 4.76 1.63
N PRO A 226 7.30 4.66 0.77
CA PRO A 226 7.11 5.02 -0.64
C PRO A 226 6.07 4.13 -1.35
N VAL A 227 5.97 2.85 -1.00
CA VAL A 227 4.93 1.96 -1.54
C VAL A 227 3.54 2.41 -1.12
N VAL A 228 3.35 2.75 0.16
CA VAL A 228 2.07 3.24 0.67
C VAL A 228 1.64 4.54 -0.01
N LEU A 229 2.58 5.44 -0.27
CA LEU A 229 2.31 6.67 -1.01
C LEU A 229 1.92 6.38 -2.46
N VAL A 230 2.66 5.52 -3.16
CA VAL A 230 2.31 5.13 -4.54
C VAL A 230 0.91 4.51 -4.58
N ILE A 231 0.60 3.54 -3.73
CA ILE A 231 -0.72 2.90 -3.72
C ILE A 231 -1.84 3.89 -3.37
N SER A 232 -1.58 4.88 -2.52
CA SER A 232 -2.57 5.88 -2.13
C SER A 232 -2.81 6.98 -3.17
N LEU A 233 -1.87 7.21 -4.10
CA LEU A 233 -2.04 8.20 -5.17
C LEU A 233 -2.75 7.61 -6.39
N PHE A 234 -2.46 6.35 -6.74
CA PHE A 234 -3.00 5.71 -7.95
C PHE A 234 -4.33 5.00 -7.70
N ALA A 235 -5.05 4.73 -8.79
CA ALA A 235 -6.28 3.96 -8.74
C ALA A 235 -5.97 2.46 -8.51
N ASN A 236 -6.33 1.95 -7.34
CA ASN A 236 -6.03 0.59 -6.94
C ASN A 236 -7.28 -0.12 -6.40
N TYR A 237 -7.31 -1.44 -6.49
CA TYR A 237 -8.25 -2.23 -5.71
C TYR A 237 -7.87 -2.21 -4.23
N SER A 238 -8.88 -2.26 -3.37
CA SER A 238 -8.73 -2.16 -1.91
C SER A 238 -7.89 -3.28 -1.31
N TYR A 239 -7.75 -4.44 -1.97
CA TYR A 239 -6.86 -5.49 -1.49
C TYR A 239 -5.40 -5.02 -1.34
N LYS A 240 -5.00 -3.92 -2.01
CA LYS A 240 -3.64 -3.34 -1.85
C LYS A 240 -3.45 -2.60 -0.53
N LEU A 241 -4.51 -2.41 0.26
CA LEU A 241 -4.41 -1.83 1.60
C LEU A 241 -3.57 -2.70 2.55
N VAL A 242 -3.36 -3.99 2.24
CA VAL A 242 -2.45 -4.85 3.02
C VAL A 242 -1.03 -4.27 3.15
N PHE A 243 -0.57 -3.49 2.17
CA PHE A 243 0.74 -2.84 2.26
C PHE A 243 0.76 -1.69 3.27
N ILE A 244 -0.39 -1.04 3.49
CA ILE A 244 -0.56 -0.02 4.53
C ILE A 244 -0.54 -0.67 5.93
N PHE A 245 -0.99 -1.92 6.06
CA PHE A 245 -1.00 -2.64 7.35
C PHE A 245 0.40 -2.71 7.96
N ILE A 246 1.42 -2.89 7.12
CA ILE A 246 2.81 -2.95 7.55
C ILE A 246 3.17 -1.67 8.32
N ILE A 247 2.91 -0.48 7.75
CA ILE A 247 3.14 0.79 8.43
C ILE A 247 2.20 0.99 9.61
N ALA A 248 0.94 0.57 9.48
CA ALA A 248 -0.05 0.68 10.55
C ALA A 248 0.41 -0.01 11.83
N THR A 249 1.14 -1.13 11.76
CA THR A 249 1.71 -1.79 12.95
C THR A 249 2.74 -0.94 13.70
N VAL A 250 3.45 -0.04 13.01
CA VAL A 250 4.37 0.90 13.64
C VAL A 250 3.61 2.12 14.17
N ILE A 251 2.69 2.66 13.38
CA ILE A 251 1.88 3.82 13.77
C ILE A 251 1.03 3.49 15.01
N HIS A 252 0.37 2.33 15.03
CA HIS A 252 -0.54 1.90 16.11
C HIS A 252 0.11 1.93 17.51
N LYS A 253 1.43 1.70 17.61
CA LYS A 253 2.18 1.74 18.87
C LYS A 253 2.30 3.15 19.46
N ASN A 254 2.19 4.18 18.63
CA ASN A 254 2.56 5.55 18.96
C ASN A 254 1.36 6.51 18.98
N ILE A 255 0.23 6.11 18.42
CA ILE A 255 -0.99 6.93 18.32
C ILE A 255 -1.90 6.77 19.54
N ASN A 256 -2.75 7.77 19.78
CA ASN A 256 -3.72 7.77 20.88
C ASN A 256 -4.97 6.93 20.55
N ASN A 257 -5.88 6.75 21.51
CA ASN A 257 -7.07 5.91 21.33
C ASN A 257 -8.02 6.41 20.24
N ILE A 258 -8.17 7.73 20.07
CA ILE A 258 -9.03 8.33 19.03
C ILE A 258 -8.46 7.98 17.64
N GLU A 259 -7.15 8.13 17.46
CA GLU A 259 -6.46 7.78 16.23
C GLU A 259 -6.50 6.28 15.95
N LYS A 260 -6.43 5.42 16.99
CA LYS A 260 -6.65 3.98 16.84
C LYS A 260 -8.05 3.70 16.32
N THR A 261 -9.09 4.35 16.86
CA THR A 261 -10.47 4.22 16.36
C THR A 261 -10.59 4.61 14.89
N ILE A 262 -9.97 5.73 14.49
CA ILE A 262 -9.93 6.17 13.08
C ILE A 262 -9.28 5.10 12.18
N LEU A 263 -8.17 4.52 12.65
CA LEU A 263 -7.42 3.50 11.94
C LEU A 263 -8.22 2.19 11.80
N TYR A 264 -8.88 1.74 12.88
CA TYR A 264 -9.76 0.57 12.83
C TYR A 264 -10.95 0.80 11.90
N PHE A 265 -11.60 1.96 12.02
CA PHE A 265 -12.71 2.32 11.15
C PHE A 265 -12.30 2.25 9.68
N PHE A 266 -11.14 2.83 9.32
CA PHE A 266 -10.63 2.79 7.95
C PHE A 266 -10.44 1.35 7.44
N PHE A 267 -9.78 0.48 8.20
CA PHE A 267 -9.48 -0.88 7.76
C PHE A 267 -10.69 -1.80 7.73
N PHE A 268 -11.62 -1.67 8.67
CA PHE A 268 -12.81 -2.52 8.74
C PHE A 268 -13.97 -2.06 7.86
N THR A 269 -13.91 -0.85 7.30
CA THR A 269 -14.89 -0.38 6.31
C THR A 269 -14.35 -0.42 4.87
N ASN A 270 -13.11 -0.90 4.64
CA ASN A 270 -12.52 -0.95 3.30
C ASN A 270 -12.06 -2.37 2.92
N PRO A 271 -12.47 -2.92 1.75
CA PRO A 271 -13.46 -2.38 0.81
C PRO A 271 -14.88 -2.35 1.39
N LEU A 272 -15.65 -1.33 1.02
CA LEU A 272 -17.07 -1.19 1.39
C LEU A 272 -17.96 -2.27 0.78
N ILE A 273 -17.45 -3.04 -0.19
CA ILE A 273 -18.17 -4.16 -0.82
C ILE A 273 -18.67 -5.19 0.21
N MET A 274 -17.96 -5.37 1.33
CA MET A 274 -18.39 -6.30 2.38
C MET A 274 -19.56 -5.76 3.21
N ILE A 275 -19.83 -4.46 3.13
CA ILE A 275 -20.93 -3.78 3.84
C ILE A 275 -22.14 -3.60 2.92
N TYR A 276 -21.92 -3.11 1.70
CA TYR A 276 -23.00 -2.74 0.77
C TYR A 276 -23.20 -3.74 -0.38
N GLY A 277 -22.42 -4.81 -0.44
CA GLY A 277 -22.47 -5.76 -1.55
C GLY A 277 -21.95 -5.17 -2.87
N ILE A 278 -22.40 -5.74 -3.99
CA ILE A 278 -21.94 -5.40 -5.34
C ILE A 278 -22.64 -4.14 -5.89
N SER A 279 -23.80 -3.78 -5.34
CA SER A 279 -24.52 -2.56 -5.71
C SER A 279 -23.75 -1.34 -5.21
N GLY A 280 -23.01 -0.68 -6.09
CA GLY A 280 -22.55 0.69 -5.87
C GLY A 280 -23.73 1.63 -6.05
N GLY A 281 -24.64 1.63 -5.08
CA GLY A 281 -25.81 2.48 -5.06
C GLY A 281 -25.42 3.95 -4.88
N VAL A 282 -26.19 4.82 -5.52
CA VAL A 282 -26.03 6.28 -5.44
C VAL A 282 -26.78 6.82 -4.22
N SER A 283 -26.76 6.09 -3.09
CA SER A 283 -27.45 6.54 -1.88
C SER A 283 -26.59 7.52 -1.09
N ILE A 284 -27.25 8.48 -0.43
CA ILE A 284 -26.58 9.46 0.45
C ILE A 284 -25.83 8.73 1.58
N ILE A 285 -26.37 7.60 2.05
CA ILE A 285 -25.76 6.78 3.10
C ILE A 285 -24.45 6.15 2.60
N GLU A 286 -24.46 5.53 1.42
CA GLU A 286 -23.24 4.97 0.80
C GLU A 286 -22.19 6.04 0.54
N PHE A 287 -22.60 7.20 0.02
CA PHE A 287 -21.68 8.33 -0.16
C PHE A 287 -21.09 8.78 1.18
N SER A 288 -21.91 8.90 2.22
CA SER A 288 -21.45 9.35 3.54
C SER A 288 -20.42 8.38 4.14
N LEU A 289 -20.66 7.06 4.03
CA LEU A 289 -19.71 6.07 4.54
C LEU A 289 -18.45 6.00 3.66
N PHE A 290 -18.60 6.08 2.34
CA PHE A 290 -17.47 6.25 1.42
C PHE A 290 -16.62 7.44 1.81
N PHE A 291 -17.24 8.59 1.99
CA PHE A 291 -16.58 9.84 2.29
C PHE A 291 -15.86 9.80 3.64
N ALA A 292 -16.53 9.31 4.69
CA ALA A 292 -15.94 9.10 6.01
C ALA A 292 -14.73 8.15 5.94
N ASN A 293 -14.85 7.02 5.23
CA ASN A 293 -13.74 6.08 5.04
C ASN A 293 -12.54 6.77 4.35
N ARG A 294 -12.77 7.58 3.30
CA ARG A 294 -11.69 8.28 2.60
C ARG A 294 -11.00 9.31 3.48
N ILE A 295 -11.75 10.07 4.29
CA ILE A 295 -11.16 11.00 5.25
C ILE A 295 -10.21 10.26 6.21
N CYS A 296 -10.63 9.11 6.75
CA CYS A 296 -9.78 8.31 7.64
C CYS A 296 -8.52 7.80 6.92
N GLY A 297 -8.64 7.37 5.67
CA GLY A 297 -7.50 6.98 4.84
C GLY A 297 -6.54 8.14 4.55
N TYR A 298 -7.06 9.34 4.24
CA TYR A 298 -6.23 10.53 4.03
C TYR A 298 -5.56 11.00 5.32
N TYR A 299 -6.24 10.88 6.47
CA TYR A 299 -5.63 11.13 7.77
C TYR A 299 -4.48 10.15 8.06
N LEU A 300 -4.63 8.88 7.69
CA LEU A 300 -3.55 7.90 7.81
C LEU A 300 -2.36 8.26 6.91
N ASN A 301 -2.59 8.62 5.64
CA ASN A 301 -1.52 9.09 4.75
C ASN A 301 -0.84 10.35 5.27
N PHE A 302 -1.62 11.27 5.85
CA PHE A 302 -1.11 12.45 6.54
C PHE A 302 -0.12 12.04 7.65
N LEU A 303 -0.50 11.08 8.50
CA LEU A 303 0.38 10.57 9.56
C LEU A 303 1.63 9.90 8.97
N VAL A 304 1.52 9.15 7.88
CA VAL A 304 2.65 8.51 7.20
C VAL A 304 3.65 9.57 6.72
N ILE A 305 3.21 10.56 5.95
CA ILE A 305 4.07 11.61 5.40
C ILE A 305 4.74 12.42 6.51
N LYS A 306 3.96 12.82 7.52
CA LYS A 306 4.47 13.60 8.65
C LYS A 306 5.56 12.86 9.42
N ASN A 307 5.32 11.59 9.76
CA ASN A 307 6.31 10.78 10.48
C ASN A 307 7.54 10.50 9.60
N PHE A 308 7.35 10.24 8.31
CA PHE A 308 8.46 10.02 7.38
C PHE A 308 9.39 11.22 7.29
N TYR A 309 8.84 12.43 7.11
CA TYR A 309 9.61 13.68 7.11
C TYR A 309 10.42 13.84 8.41
N TYR A 310 9.80 13.58 9.55
CA TYR A 310 10.46 13.70 10.85
C TYR A 310 11.59 12.70 11.03
N ILE A 311 11.36 11.42 10.71
CA ILE A 311 12.37 10.37 10.80
C ILE A 311 13.56 10.72 9.92
N ILE A 312 13.33 11.15 8.67
CA ILE A 312 14.41 11.58 7.77
C ILE A 312 15.21 12.73 8.38
N ASN A 313 14.54 13.77 8.86
CA ASN A 313 15.20 14.95 9.42
C ASN A 313 16.00 14.60 10.70
N GLU A 314 15.46 13.79 11.60
CA GLU A 314 16.21 13.31 12.77
C GLU A 314 17.42 12.47 12.39
N SER A 315 17.26 11.54 11.45
CA SER A 315 18.36 10.67 11.04
C SER A 315 19.47 11.42 10.32
N ILE A 316 19.16 12.49 9.57
CA ILE A 316 20.17 13.37 8.98
C ILE A 316 20.87 14.18 10.08
N ASN A 317 20.12 14.79 11.01
CA ASN A 317 20.69 15.65 12.06
C ASN A 317 21.51 14.88 13.11
N LYS A 318 21.20 13.61 13.41
CA LYS A 318 22.03 12.77 14.30
C LYS A 318 23.38 12.39 13.69
N ASN A 319 23.50 12.52 12.37
CA ASN A 319 24.64 12.03 11.60
C ASN A 319 25.52 13.17 11.03
N ASN A 320 25.26 14.41 11.44
CA ASN A 320 26.06 15.63 11.20
C ASN A 320 26.64 16.13 12.52
#